data_AF-A0A2A4J075-F1
#
_entry.id   AF-A0A2A4J075-F1
#
_cell.length_a   1.000
_cell.length_b   1.000
_cell.length_c   1.000
_cell.angle_alpha   90.00
_cell.angle_beta   90.00
_cell.angle_gamma   90.00
#
_symmetry.space_group_name_H-M   'P 1'
#
loop_
_entity.id
_entity.type
_entity.pdbx_description
1 polymer ?
#
loop_
_entity_poly.entity_id
_entity_poly.type
_entity_poly.pdbx_seq_one_letter_code
_entity_poly.pdbx_strand_id
1 'polypeptide(L)'
;MNPITQVIRASRPIYRKLSTTAPVAAAKPLPTTGMSFELSEEQKALQDLARKFTREEIVPVAAQYDKTGEYPWPIVKKAWEVGLMNGHIPEHCGNDIDLFIL
;
A
#
# COMPACT_ATOMS: atom_id res chain seq x y z
N MET A 1 19.15 47.29 1.84
CA MET A 1 18.24 46.65 0.85
C MET A 1 19.08 46.26 -0.36
N ASN A 2 19.05 44.99 -0.77
CA ASN A 2 19.95 44.42 -1.77
C ASN A 2 19.29 44.45 -3.18
N PRO A 3 19.92 45.03 -4.22
CA PRO A 3 19.33 45.23 -5.55
C PRO A 3 19.00 43.93 -6.31
N ILE A 4 19.55 42.78 -5.89
CA ILE A 4 19.31 41.48 -6.54
C ILE A 4 17.85 41.01 -6.37
N THR A 5 17.16 41.41 -5.31
CA THR A 5 15.79 40.94 -5.01
C THR A 5 14.72 41.59 -5.90
N GLN A 6 15.03 42.68 -6.61
CA GLN A 6 14.08 43.37 -7.50
C GLN A 6 13.91 42.66 -8.86
N VAL A 7 14.95 41.98 -9.34
CA VAL A 7 14.94 41.33 -10.67
C VAL A 7 14.10 40.05 -10.67
N ILE A 8 14.02 39.34 -9.54
CA ILE A 8 13.26 38.09 -9.43
C ILE A 8 11.73 38.33 -9.42
N ARG A 9 11.28 39.52 -8.97
CA ARG A 9 9.85 39.85 -8.88
C ARG A 9 9.24 40.29 -10.22
N ALA A 10 10.05 40.72 -11.18
CA ALA A 10 9.57 41.24 -12.47
C ALA A 10 9.29 40.15 -13.53
N SER A 11 9.67 38.89 -13.29
CA SER A 11 9.69 37.84 -14.34
C SER A 11 8.56 36.79 -14.23
N ARG A 12 7.43 37.12 -13.59
CA ARG A 12 6.25 36.24 -13.61
C ARG A 12 5.01 36.99 -14.09
N PRO A 13 4.74 37.02 -15.40
CA PRO A 13 3.36 36.71 -15.79
C PRO A 13 3.23 36.13 -17.21
N ILE A 14 3.53 34.85 -17.46
CA ILE A 14 3.05 34.19 -18.71
C ILE A 14 2.55 32.75 -18.50
N TYR A 15 3.10 31.96 -17.57
CA TYR A 15 2.72 30.54 -17.47
C TYR A 15 1.36 30.22 -16.80
N ARG A 16 0.58 31.22 -16.36
CA ARG A 16 -0.71 30.99 -15.66
C ARG A 16 -1.95 31.03 -16.58
N LYS A 17 -1.81 30.84 -17.89
CA LYS A 17 -2.95 30.82 -18.83
C LYS A 17 -3.02 29.58 -19.72
N LEU A 18 -2.74 28.40 -19.15
CA LEU A 18 -3.06 27.10 -19.78
C LEU A 18 -3.77 26.17 -18.79
N SER A 19 -4.75 26.70 -18.05
CA SER A 19 -5.75 25.85 -17.39
C SER A 19 -6.98 25.80 -18.29
N THR A 20 -6.94 24.90 -19.27
CA THR A 20 -8.15 24.47 -19.98
C THR A 20 -8.75 23.35 -19.16
N THR A 21 -9.80 23.64 -18.39
CA THR A 21 -10.71 22.61 -17.89
C THR A 21 -11.49 22.08 -19.08
N ALA A 22 -10.89 21.16 -19.84
CA ALA A 22 -11.63 20.34 -20.78
C ALA A 22 -12.37 19.26 -19.97
N PRO A 23 -13.70 19.11 -20.12
CA PRO A 23 -14.38 17.97 -19.52
C PRO A 23 -13.83 16.72 -20.20
N VAL A 24 -13.28 15.80 -19.41
CA VAL A 24 -12.96 14.45 -19.88
C VAL A 24 -14.29 13.75 -20.09
N ALA A 25 -14.94 14.03 -21.21
CA ALA A 25 -16.11 13.29 -21.64
C ALA A 25 -15.73 11.81 -21.67
N ALA A 26 -16.53 11.00 -20.96
CA ALA A 26 -16.29 9.58 -20.73
C ALA A 26 -16.00 8.84 -22.05
N ALA A 27 -14.71 8.65 -22.33
CA ALA A 27 -14.28 7.77 -23.39
C ALA A 27 -14.66 6.34 -22.97
N LYS A 28 -15.41 5.63 -23.81
CA LYS A 28 -15.64 4.19 -23.63
C LYS A 28 -14.27 3.50 -23.50
N PRO A 29 -14.05 2.63 -22.49
CA PRO A 29 -12.77 1.97 -22.35
C PRO A 29 -12.55 1.09 -23.58
N LEU A 30 -11.49 1.41 -24.33
CA LEU A 30 -11.00 0.56 -25.41
C LEU A 30 -10.59 -0.79 -24.80
N PRO A 31 -10.82 -1.92 -25.51
CA PRO A 31 -10.42 -3.22 -25.02
C PRO A 31 -8.91 -3.19 -24.78
N THR A 32 -8.51 -3.27 -23.52
CA THR A 32 -7.11 -3.22 -23.13
C THR A 32 -6.50 -4.55 -23.53
N THR A 33 -5.88 -4.62 -24.69
CA THR A 33 -5.05 -5.74 -25.15
C THR A 33 -3.72 -5.81 -24.37
N GLY A 34 -3.72 -5.44 -23.10
CA GLY A 34 -2.57 -5.33 -22.21
C GLY A 34 -2.91 -5.82 -20.80
N MET A 35 -1.89 -5.94 -19.95
CA MET A 35 -2.04 -6.41 -18.57
C MET A 35 -2.99 -5.49 -17.77
N SER A 36 -4.04 -6.08 -17.19
CA SER A 36 -4.90 -5.38 -16.23
C SER A 36 -4.26 -5.37 -14.85
N PHE A 37 -4.31 -4.23 -14.16
CA PHE A 37 -3.85 -4.07 -12.77
C PHE A 37 -5.02 -4.10 -11.76
N GLU A 38 -6.24 -4.34 -12.25
CA GLU A 38 -7.37 -4.53 -11.36
C GLU A 38 -7.22 -5.84 -10.59
N LEU A 39 -7.34 -5.76 -9.26
CA LEU A 39 -7.31 -6.93 -8.40
C LEU A 39 -8.59 -7.74 -8.58
N SER A 40 -8.47 -9.07 -8.56
CA SER A 40 -9.62 -9.96 -8.43
C SER A 40 -10.33 -9.75 -7.10
N GLU A 41 -11.58 -10.17 -6.98
CA GLU A 41 -12.34 -10.05 -5.73
C GLU A 41 -11.66 -10.79 -4.57
N GLU A 42 -11.05 -11.96 -4.85
CA GLU A 42 -10.26 -12.70 -3.87
C GLU A 42 -9.01 -11.92 -3.43
N GLN A 43 -8.28 -11.30 -4.35
CA GLN A 43 -7.12 -10.47 -4.03
C GLN A 43 -7.51 -9.21 -3.25
N LYS A 44 -8.68 -8.62 -3.53
CA LYS A 44 -9.22 -7.50 -2.74
C LYS A 44 -9.56 -7.96 -1.32
N ALA A 45 -10.22 -9.11 -1.16
CA ALA A 45 -10.54 -9.66 0.15
C ALA A 45 -9.26 -9.94 0.99
N LEU A 46 -8.23 -10.51 0.36
CA LEU A 46 -6.93 -10.72 1.00
C LEU A 46 -6.27 -9.38 1.39
N GLN A 47 -6.33 -8.37 0.52
CA GLN A 47 -5.82 -7.04 0.83
C GLN A 47 -6.56 -6.41 2.02
N ASP A 48 -7.88 -6.53 2.07
CA ASP A 48 -8.69 -5.96 3.16
C ASP A 48 -8.41 -6.67 4.49
N LEU A 49 -8.24 -7.99 4.47
CA LEU A 49 -7.80 -8.77 5.62
C LEU A 49 -6.44 -8.29 6.13
N ALA A 50 -5.45 -8.16 5.23
CA ALA A 50 -4.12 -7.68 5.58
C ALA A 50 -4.17 -6.27 6.19
N ARG A 51 -4.92 -5.34 5.57
CA ARG A 51 -5.07 -3.97 6.08
C ARG A 51 -5.71 -3.92 7.46
N LYS A 52 -6.73 -4.76 7.70
CA LYS A 52 -7.39 -4.87 9.00
C LYS A 52 -6.41 -5.40 10.05
N PHE A 53 -5.74 -6.51 9.76
CA PHE A 53 -4.75 -7.11 10.64
C PHE A 53 -3.62 -6.13 11.00
N THR A 54 -3.09 -5.40 10.01
CA THR A 54 -2.05 -4.39 10.26
C THR A 54 -2.52 -3.31 11.23
N ARG A 55 -3.74 -2.79 11.07
CA ARG A 55 -4.29 -1.75 11.95
C ARG A 55 -4.51 -2.24 13.38
N GLU A 56 -5.01 -3.46 13.53
CA GLU A 56 -5.44 -4.00 14.83
C GLU A 56 -4.28 -4.62 15.61
N GLU A 57 -3.34 -5.30 14.94
CA GLU A 57 -2.33 -6.15 15.59
C GLU A 57 -0.90 -5.62 15.45
N ILE A 58 -0.56 -4.97 14.33
CA ILE A 58 0.82 -4.52 14.06
C ILE A 58 1.05 -3.08 14.56
N VAL A 59 0.23 -2.13 14.09
CA VAL A 59 0.41 -0.69 14.36
C VAL A 59 0.51 -0.36 15.86
N PRO A 60 -0.30 -0.94 16.77
CA PRO A 60 -0.25 -0.59 18.19
C PRO A 60 1.09 -0.90 18.88
N VAL A 61 1.79 -1.92 18.41
CA VAL A 61 3.00 -2.45 19.05
C VAL A 61 4.27 -2.22 18.22
N ALA A 62 4.14 -1.71 16.99
CA ALA A 62 5.25 -1.47 16.07
C ALA A 62 6.36 -0.62 16.70
N ALA A 63 6.01 0.47 17.38
CA ALA A 63 6.99 1.37 18.01
C ALA A 63 7.73 0.73 19.21
N GLN A 64 7.14 -0.28 19.86
CA GLN A 64 7.80 -1.02 20.91
C GLN A 64 8.84 -1.97 20.29
N TYR A 65 8.43 -2.78 19.32
CA TYR A 65 9.33 -3.74 18.67
C TYR A 65 10.48 -3.07 17.91
N ASP A 66 10.26 -1.88 17.33
CA ASP A 66 11.33 -1.08 16.73
C ASP A 66 12.40 -0.66 17.77
N LYS A 67 11.96 -0.28 18.98
CA LYS A 67 12.87 0.12 20.06
C LYS A 67 13.59 -1.04 20.72
N THR A 68 12.90 -2.17 20.92
CA THR A 68 13.46 -3.33 21.63
C THR A 68 14.28 -4.23 20.72
N GLY A 69 13.99 -4.23 19.41
CA GLY A 69 14.56 -5.18 18.46
C GLY A 69 14.10 -6.62 18.68
N GLU A 70 13.08 -6.83 19.51
CA GLU A 70 12.51 -8.15 19.77
C GLU A 70 11.75 -8.68 18.55
N TYR A 71 11.82 -9.98 18.31
CA TYR A 71 11.07 -10.60 17.23
C TYR A 71 9.59 -10.78 17.64
N PRO A 72 8.62 -10.27 16.87
CA PRO A 72 7.21 -10.22 17.28
C PRO A 72 6.48 -11.55 17.06
N TRP A 73 6.96 -12.64 17.69
CA TRP A 73 6.38 -13.97 17.60
C TRP A 73 4.85 -14.02 17.81
N PRO A 74 4.26 -13.28 18.76
CA PRO A 74 2.81 -13.29 18.94
C PRO A 74 2.04 -12.81 17.70
N ILE A 75 2.57 -11.82 17.00
CA ILE A 75 1.95 -11.27 15.79
C ILE A 75 2.10 -12.26 14.63
N VAL A 76 3.28 -12.85 14.49
CA VAL A 76 3.57 -13.84 13.42
C VAL A 76 2.65 -15.05 13.53
N LYS A 77 2.47 -15.59 14.74
CA LYS A 77 1.54 -16.70 14.99
C LYS A 77 0.11 -16.35 14.61
N LYS A 78 -0.39 -15.18 15.02
CA LYS A 78 -1.72 -14.71 14.62
C LYS A 78 -1.84 -14.52 13.10
N ALA A 79 -0.84 -13.93 12.45
CA ALA A 79 -0.84 -13.71 11.00
C ALA A 79 -0.92 -15.03 10.22
N TRP A 80 -0.29 -16.07 10.73
CA TRP A 80 -0.36 -17.42 10.21
C TRP A 80 -1.75 -18.03 10.38
N GLU A 81 -2.34 -17.96 11.58
CA GLU A 81 -3.69 -18.47 11.87
C GLU A 81 -4.76 -17.87 10.95
N VAL A 82 -4.63 -16.58 10.60
CA VAL A 82 -5.56 -15.90 9.69
C VAL A 82 -5.24 -16.12 8.20
N GLY A 83 -4.23 -16.92 7.89
CA GLY A 83 -3.88 -17.28 6.50
C GLY A 83 -3.10 -16.22 5.73
N LEU A 84 -2.57 -15.18 6.38
CA LEU A 84 -1.80 -14.12 5.72
C LEU A 84 -0.36 -14.56 5.34
N MET A 85 0.09 -15.72 5.82
CA MET A 85 1.45 -16.24 5.54
C MET A 85 1.50 -17.37 4.50
N ASN A 86 0.38 -18.04 4.23
CA ASN A 86 0.36 -19.32 3.51
C ASN A 86 -0.39 -19.28 2.17
N GLY A 87 -0.59 -18.11 1.56
CA GLY A 87 -1.45 -17.95 0.37
C GLY A 87 -1.07 -18.76 -0.88
N HIS A 88 0.05 -19.49 -0.88
CA HIS A 88 0.51 -20.33 -1.99
C HIS A 88 0.77 -21.79 -1.58
N ILE A 89 0.56 -22.13 -0.30
CA ILE A 89 0.77 -23.48 0.21
C ILE A 89 -0.52 -24.27 0.01
N PRO A 90 -0.48 -25.43 -0.66
CA PRO A 90 -1.64 -26.29 -0.80
C PRO A 90 -2.19 -26.72 0.57
N GLU A 91 -3.51 -26.80 0.71
CA GLU A 91 -4.18 -27.13 1.99
C GLU A 91 -3.71 -28.46 2.60
N HIS A 92 -3.30 -29.42 1.74
CA HIS A 92 -2.81 -30.73 2.18
C HIS A 92 -1.40 -30.71 2.79
N CYS A 93 -0.66 -29.61 2.66
CA CYS A 93 0.68 -29.46 3.23
C CYS A 93 0.65 -29.02 4.70
N GLY A 94 -0.54 -28.83 5.28
CA GLY A 94 -0.73 -28.51 6.70
C GLY A 94 -0.56 -27.02 7.00
N ASN A 95 -1.35 -26.52 7.95
CA ASN A 95 -1.27 -25.16 8.48
C ASN A 95 -0.54 -25.12 9.83
N ASP A 96 0.25 -26.14 10.17
CA ASP A 96 0.82 -26.29 11.50
C ASP A 96 2.14 -25.51 11.62
N ILE A 97 2.08 -24.34 12.26
CA ILE A 97 3.24 -23.47 12.49
C ILE A 97 4.20 -24.05 13.54
N ASP A 98 3.70 -24.94 14.41
CA ASP A 98 4.47 -25.54 15.50
C ASP A 98 5.61 -26.45 14.98
N LEU A 99 5.53 -26.91 13.73
CA LEU A 99 6.59 -27.72 13.11
C LEU A 99 7.79 -26.88 12.63
N PHE A 100 7.63 -25.56 12.48
CA PHE A 100 8.63 -24.67 11.85
C PHE A 100 9.34 -23.72 12.82
N ILE A 101 8.90 -23.60 14.09
CA ILE A 101 9.45 -22.67 15.09
C ILE A 101 10.21 -23.43 16.22
N LEU A 102 10.82 -24.58 15.92
CA LEU A 102 11.75 -25.26 16.83
C LEU A 102 13.16 -24.65 16.79
#